data_AF-A0A9D6M113-F1
#
_entry.id   AF-A0A9D6M113-F1
#
_cell.length_a   1.000
_cell.length_b   1.000
_cell.length_c   1.000
_cell.angle_alpha   90.00
_cell.angle_beta   90.00
_cell.angle_gamma   90.00
#
_symmetry.space_group_name_H-M   'P 1'
#
loop_
_entity.id
_entity.type
_entity.pdbx_description
1 polymer ?
#
loop_
_entity_poly.entity_id
_entity_poly.type
_entity_poly.pdbx_seq_one_letter_code
_entity_poly.pdbx_strand_id
1 'polypeptide(L)'
;MPNRKNKSRVKKKIAQRASTRKSTPRKKIVRAKKTALRVVAPPAKPATEEYRDYLDRYRLSGKGRPRLNPTEFEKMDNELIDILTIQTEVGALADEQIVRLQELEYLLLESD
;
A
#
# COMPACT_ATOMS: atom_id res chain seq x y z
N MET A 1 36.20 11.99 58.96
CA MET A 1 36.27 13.43 59.23
C MET A 1 35.13 14.14 58.48
N PRO A 2 34.52 15.19 59.05
CA PRO A 2 33.08 15.47 58.93
C PRO A 2 32.71 16.62 57.97
N ASN A 3 31.39 16.78 57.76
CA ASN A 3 30.65 18.05 57.63
C ASN A 3 30.87 18.94 56.38
N ARG A 4 29.80 19.22 55.61
CA ARG A 4 28.90 20.38 55.86
C ARG A 4 27.78 20.50 54.81
N LYS A 5 26.58 20.70 55.34
CA LYS A 5 25.39 21.23 54.66
C LYS A 5 25.69 22.63 54.13
N ASN A 6 25.10 23.02 52.99
CA ASN A 6 24.55 24.37 52.86
C ASN A 6 23.33 24.43 51.94
N LYS A 7 22.27 25.01 52.52
CA LYS A 7 20.99 25.38 51.94
C LYS A 7 21.15 26.76 51.29
N SER A 8 20.54 26.98 50.13
CA SER A 8 19.88 28.28 49.86
C SER A 8 18.98 28.20 48.63
N ARG A 9 17.69 28.08 48.94
CA ARG A 9 16.52 28.34 48.10
C ARG A 9 16.48 29.83 47.78
N VAL A 10 16.51 30.21 46.49
CA VAL A 10 16.16 31.56 46.04
C VAL A 10 15.00 31.44 45.04
N LYS A 11 13.81 31.80 45.53
CA LYS A 11 12.65 32.10 44.71
C LYS A 11 12.83 33.52 44.15
N LYS A 12 12.71 33.72 42.84
CA LYS A 12 12.34 35.02 42.27
C LYS A 12 11.10 34.84 41.38
N LYS A 13 10.00 35.34 41.93
CA LYS A 13 8.76 35.76 41.25
C LYS A 13 9.07 37.09 40.52
N ILE A 14 8.11 37.59 39.72
CA ILE A 14 8.08 38.87 38.93
C ILE A 14 8.27 38.57 37.43
N ALA A 15 7.40 38.93 36.49
CA ALA A 15 6.10 39.60 36.53
C ALA A 15 5.29 39.22 35.28
N GLN A 16 3.97 39.29 35.43
CA GLN A 16 3.01 39.33 34.34
C GLN A 16 3.22 40.60 33.51
N ARG A 17 3.19 40.51 32.18
CA ARG A 17 2.90 41.66 31.32
C ARG A 17 1.92 41.27 30.22
N ALA A 18 0.87 42.06 30.16
CA ALA A 18 -0.29 41.90 29.30
C ALA A 18 0.00 42.27 27.84
N SER A 19 -0.63 41.48 26.96
CA SER A 19 -1.29 41.86 25.70
C SER A 19 -1.09 43.28 25.15
N THR A 20 -0.53 43.38 23.94
CA THR A 20 -1.05 44.28 22.91
C THR A 20 -1.02 43.60 21.53
N ARG A 21 -2.21 43.50 20.93
CA ARG A 21 -2.49 43.04 19.57
C ARG A 21 -1.75 43.90 18.52
N LYS A 22 -1.13 43.25 17.53
CA LYS A 22 -0.97 43.82 16.18
C LYS A 22 -1.39 42.78 15.16
N SER A 23 -2.62 42.93 14.70
CA SER A 23 -3.19 42.27 13.53
C SER A 23 -2.63 42.89 12.26
N THR A 24 -1.92 42.10 11.46
CA THR A 24 -1.59 42.44 10.06
C THR A 24 -2.35 41.51 9.12
N PRO A 25 -2.81 42.01 7.95
CA PRO A 25 -3.81 41.33 7.15
C PRO A 25 -3.22 40.26 6.22
N ARG A 26 -3.99 39.17 6.07
CA ARG A 26 -4.14 38.30 4.89
C ARG A 26 -2.97 38.27 3.88
N LYS A 27 -2.29 37.13 3.83
CA LYS A 27 -2.15 36.37 2.58
C LYS A 27 -2.65 34.96 2.84
N LYS A 28 -3.88 34.67 2.38
CA LYS A 28 -4.36 33.30 2.23
C LYS A 28 -3.45 32.64 1.19
N ILE A 29 -2.41 31.95 1.64
CA ILE A 29 -1.82 30.89 0.84
C ILE A 29 -2.92 29.85 0.76
N VAL A 30 -3.71 29.93 -0.30
CA VAL A 30 -4.56 28.84 -0.74
C VAL A 30 -3.57 27.73 -1.08
N ARG A 31 -3.29 26.90 -0.07
CA ARG A 31 -2.61 25.63 -0.26
C ARG A 31 -3.54 24.89 -1.20
N ALA A 32 -3.20 24.92 -2.49
CA ALA A 32 -3.79 24.06 -3.48
C ALA A 32 -3.68 22.66 -2.86
N LYS A 33 -4.80 22.17 -2.33
CA LYS A 33 -4.98 20.75 -2.13
C LYS A 33 -4.81 20.22 -3.54
N LYS A 34 -3.60 19.76 -3.86
CA LYS A 34 -3.39 18.78 -4.91
C LYS A 34 -4.43 17.73 -4.57
N THR A 35 -5.53 17.77 -5.31
CA THR A 35 -6.41 16.66 -5.48
C THR A 35 -5.49 15.54 -5.87
N ALA A 36 -5.10 14.73 -4.88
CA ALA A 36 -4.61 13.40 -5.16
C ALA A 36 -5.69 12.86 -6.08
N LEU A 37 -5.32 12.66 -7.35
CA LEU A 37 -6.03 11.79 -8.26
C LEU A 37 -6.14 10.49 -7.48
N ARG A 38 -7.24 10.38 -6.74
CA ARG A 38 -7.68 9.15 -6.15
C ARG A 38 -7.93 8.35 -7.40
N VAL A 39 -6.94 7.55 -7.78
CA VAL A 39 -7.10 6.50 -8.78
C VAL A 39 -8.34 5.77 -8.28
N VAL A 40 -9.46 6.10 -8.92
CA VAL A 40 -10.73 5.45 -8.65
C VAL A 40 -10.44 4.04 -9.14
N ALA A 41 -10.04 3.18 -8.20
CA ALA A 41 -10.06 1.76 -8.43
C ALA A 41 -11.46 1.49 -9.02
N PRO A 42 -11.54 0.94 -10.25
CA PRO A 42 -12.82 0.69 -10.87
C PRO A 42 -13.68 -0.12 -9.89
N PRO A 43 -15.01 0.10 -9.88
CA PRO A 43 -15.90 -0.55 -8.93
C PRO A 43 -15.59 -2.04 -8.96
N ALA A 44 -15.22 -2.59 -7.80
CA ALA A 44 -14.93 -4.01 -7.66
C ALA A 44 -16.15 -4.76 -8.18
N LYS A 45 -16.01 -5.36 -9.36
CA LYS A 45 -16.99 -6.29 -9.88
C LYS A 45 -17.22 -7.35 -8.80
N PRO A 46 -18.43 -7.90 -8.67
CA PRO A 46 -18.67 -8.99 -7.72
C PRO A 46 -17.59 -10.04 -7.93
N ALA A 47 -16.86 -10.37 -6.85
CA ALA A 47 -15.80 -11.37 -6.88
C ALA A 47 -16.28 -12.60 -7.65
N THR A 48 -15.66 -12.87 -8.79
CA THR A 48 -15.98 -14.04 -9.60
C THR A 48 -15.72 -15.30 -8.79
N GLU A 49 -16.37 -16.40 -9.17
CA GLU A 49 -16.20 -17.69 -8.51
C GLU A 49 -14.72 -18.09 -8.49
N GLU A 50 -13.98 -17.82 -9.58
CA GLU A 50 -12.54 -18.11 -9.65
C GLU A 50 -11.72 -17.32 -8.63
N TYR A 51 -12.07 -16.06 -8.35
CA TYR A 51 -11.36 -15.27 -7.34
C TYR A 51 -11.63 -15.79 -5.92
N ARG A 52 -12.82 -16.34 -5.66
CA ARG A 52 -13.11 -16.98 -4.37
C ARG A 52 -12.29 -18.26 -4.20
N ASP A 53 -12.24 -19.08 -5.24
CA ASP A 53 -11.44 -20.30 -5.24
C ASP A 53 -9.95 -19.97 -5.08
N TYR A 54 -9.46 -18.93 -5.74
CA TYR A 54 -8.11 -18.40 -5.53
C TYR A 54 -7.86 -18.04 -4.07
N LEU A 55 -8.80 -17.33 -3.42
CA LEU A 55 -8.63 -16.95 -2.01
C LEU A 55 -8.60 -18.15 -1.08
N ASP A 56 -9.36 -19.21 -1.38
CA ASP A 56 -9.35 -20.43 -0.59
C ASP A 56 -8.04 -21.21 -0.78
N ARG A 57 -7.52 -21.31 -2.02
CA ARG A 57 -6.17 -21.84 -2.28
C ARG A 57 -5.08 -21.01 -1.57
N TYR A 58 -5.16 -19.69 -1.67
CA TYR A 58 -4.23 -18.77 -0.98
C TYR A 58 -4.23 -18.95 0.54
N ARG A 59 -5.39 -19.24 1.15
CA ARG A 59 -5.48 -19.55 2.58
C ARG A 59 -4.84 -20.88 2.96
N LEU A 60 -4.93 -21.87 2.09
CA LEU A 60 -4.39 -23.21 2.31
C LEU A 60 -2.87 -23.25 2.14
N SER A 61 -2.34 -22.72 1.03
CA SER A 61 -0.93 -22.87 0.64
C SER A 61 -0.22 -21.57 0.24
N GLY A 62 -0.88 -20.42 0.29
CA GLY A 62 -0.32 -19.12 -0.10
C GLY A 62 0.74 -18.51 0.82
N LYS A 63 1.36 -19.29 1.72
CA LYS A 63 2.43 -18.79 2.61
C LYS A 63 3.62 -18.31 1.79
N GLY A 64 3.93 -17.02 1.86
CA GLY A 64 5.06 -16.40 1.16
C GLY A 64 4.72 -15.78 -0.20
N ARG A 65 3.46 -15.87 -0.64
CA ARG A 65 2.98 -15.24 -1.89
C ARG A 65 2.27 -13.92 -1.59
N PRO A 66 2.39 -12.89 -2.44
CA PRO A 66 1.59 -11.68 -2.29
C PRO A 66 0.12 -11.99 -2.57
N ARG A 67 -0.78 -11.50 -1.71
CA ARG A 67 -2.22 -11.60 -1.95
C ARG A 67 -2.63 -10.62 -3.05
N LEU A 68 -3.25 -11.14 -4.09
CA LEU A 68 -3.79 -10.33 -5.19
C LEU A 68 -5.15 -9.76 -4.82
N ASN A 69 -5.41 -8.53 -5.27
CA ASN A 69 -6.76 -7.96 -5.28
C ASN A 69 -7.58 -8.53 -6.45
N PRO A 70 -8.93 -8.44 -6.43
CA PRO A 70 -9.77 -9.02 -7.47
C PRO A 70 -9.42 -8.53 -8.88
N THR A 71 -9.10 -7.24 -9.01
CA THR A 71 -8.70 -6.64 -10.29
C THR A 71 -7.33 -7.07 -10.77
N GLU A 72 -6.42 -7.40 -9.85
CA GLU A 72 -5.08 -7.89 -10.18
C GLU A 72 -5.16 -9.36 -10.59
N PHE A 73 -5.95 -10.14 -9.86
CA PHE A 73 -6.30 -11.50 -10.22
C PHE A 73 -6.92 -11.57 -11.61
N GLU A 74 -7.99 -10.81 -11.90
CA GLU A 74 -8.60 -10.79 -13.25
C GLU A 74 -7.57 -10.49 -14.34
N LYS A 75 -6.66 -9.54 -14.11
CA LYS A 75 -5.64 -9.20 -15.11
C LYS A 75 -4.66 -10.34 -15.34
N MET A 76 -4.16 -10.93 -14.26
CA MET A 76 -3.18 -12.02 -14.32
C MET A 76 -3.80 -13.30 -14.88
N ASP A 77 -5.06 -13.57 -14.57
CA ASP A 77 -5.83 -14.70 -15.10
C ASP A 77 -6.05 -14.57 -16.60
N ASN A 78 -6.47 -13.39 -17.08
CA ASN A 78 -6.56 -13.12 -18.52
C ASN A 78 -5.19 -13.22 -19.21
N GLU A 79 -4.13 -12.69 -18.60
CA GLU A 79 -2.77 -12.77 -19.13
C GLU A 79 -2.30 -14.23 -19.27
N LEU A 80 -2.65 -15.09 -18.30
CA LEU A 80 -2.35 -16.52 -18.37
C LEU A 80 -3.09 -17.18 -19.53
N ILE A 81 -4.38 -16.87 -19.71
CA ILE A 81 -5.19 -17.38 -20.82
C ILE A 81 -4.61 -16.93 -22.16
N ASP A 82 -4.17 -15.68 -22.27
CA ASP A 82 -3.56 -15.14 -23.49
C ASP A 82 -2.28 -15.91 -23.84
N ILE A 83 -1.40 -16.15 -22.87
CA ILE A 83 -0.16 -16.92 -23.09
C ILE A 83 -0.47 -18.37 -23.48
N LEU A 84 -1.42 -19.02 -22.79
CA LEU A 84 -1.84 -20.38 -23.13
C LEU A 84 -2.45 -20.45 -24.54
N THR A 85 -3.18 -19.42 -24.96
CA THR A 85 -3.74 -19.32 -26.31
C THR A 85 -2.63 -19.18 -27.36
N ILE A 86 -1.60 -18.38 -27.08
CA ILE A 86 -0.43 -18.28 -27.98
C ILE A 86 0.27 -19.65 -28.09
N GLN A 87 0.40 -20.38 -26.98
CA GLN A 87 1.00 -21.71 -26.99
C GLN A 87 0.21 -22.69 -27.85
N THR A 88 -1.12 -22.64 -27.83
CA THR A 88 -1.97 -23.54 -28.64
C THR A 88 -2.03 -23.14 -30.12
N GLU A 89 -2.05 -21.83 -30.43
CA GLU A 89 -2.14 -21.34 -31.80
C GLU A 89 -0.80 -21.40 -32.55
N VAL A 90 0.29 -20.97 -31.89
CA VAL A 90 1.62 -20.83 -32.51
C VAL A 90 2.50 -22.05 -32.23
N GLY A 91 2.21 -22.81 -31.16
CA GLY A 91 2.93 -24.02 -30.79
C GLY A 91 4.23 -23.79 -30.03
N ALA A 92 4.76 -22.58 -30.00
CA ALA A 92 5.99 -22.22 -29.29
C ALA A 92 5.85 -20.86 -28.58
N LEU A 93 6.27 -20.83 -27.31
CA LEU A 93 6.34 -19.61 -26.51
C LEU A 93 7.76 -19.02 -26.59
N ALA A 94 7.85 -17.69 -26.57
CA ALA A 94 9.11 -17.01 -26.39
C ALA A 94 9.62 -17.18 -24.95
N ASP A 95 10.94 -17.09 -24.74
CA ASP A 95 11.54 -17.23 -23.40
C ASP A 95 10.91 -16.30 -22.35
N GLU A 96 10.60 -15.06 -22.75
CA GLU A 96 9.92 -14.09 -21.89
C GLU A 96 8.50 -14.54 -21.50
N GLN A 97 7.78 -15.17 -22.43
CA GLN A 97 6.43 -15.69 -22.18
C GLN A 97 6.48 -16.95 -21.30
N ILE A 98 7.51 -17.77 -21.43
CA ILE A 98 7.73 -18.95 -20.57
C ILE A 98 7.99 -18.50 -19.13
N VAL A 99 8.90 -17.54 -18.92
CA VAL A 99 9.15 -16.97 -17.59
C VAL A 99 7.87 -16.38 -17.02
N ARG A 100 7.13 -15.63 -17.84
CA ARG A 100 5.88 -15.01 -17.40
C ARG A 100 4.80 -16.04 -17.05
N LEU A 101 4.67 -17.11 -17.83
CA LEU A 101 3.77 -18.22 -17.55
C LEU A 101 4.09 -18.83 -16.18
N GLN A 102 5.36 -19.12 -15.90
CA GLN A 102 5.81 -19.67 -14.61
C GLN A 102 5.50 -18.73 -13.44
N GLU A 103 5.69 -17.41 -13.60
CA GLU A 103 5.32 -16.43 -12.58
C GLU A 103 3.81 -16.42 -12.32
N LEU A 104 3.00 -16.45 -13.38
CA LEU A 104 1.54 -16.44 -13.29
C LEU A 104 1.04 -17.74 -12.65
N GLU A 105 1.58 -18.89 -13.02
CA GLU A 105 1.31 -20.18 -12.39
C GLU A 105 1.69 -20.14 -10.90
N TYR A 106 2.87 -19.62 -10.56
CA TYR A 106 3.26 -19.46 -9.15
C TYR A 106 2.33 -18.52 -8.37
N LEU A 107 1.76 -17.50 -8.99
CA LEU A 107 0.89 -16.55 -8.29
C LEU A 107 -0.57 -17.02 -8.20
N LEU A 108 -1.08 -17.70 -9.23
CA LEU A 108 -2.50 -18.03 -9.39
C LEU A 108 -2.82 -19.50 -9.08
N LEU A 109 -1.86 -20.39 -9.31
CA LEU A 109 -1.98 -21.84 -9.21
C LEU A 109 -1.04 -22.40 -8.13
N GLU A 110 -1.34 -23.62 -7.69
CA GLU A 110 -0.42 -24.40 -6.88
C GLU A 110 0.64 -24.98 -7.82
N SER A 111 1.91 -24.65 -7.56
CA SER A 111 3.03 -25.31 -8.24
C SER A 111 3.31 -26.55 -7.40
N ASP A 112 2.76 -27.70 -7.80
CA ASP A 112 3.12 -29.01 -7.24
C ASP A 112 4.60 -29.34 -7.50
#